data_AF-A0A836WKJ3-F1
#
_entry.id   AF-A0A836WKJ3-F1
#
_cell.length_a   1.000
_cell.length_b   1.000
_cell.length_c   1.000
_cell.angle_alpha   90.00
_cell.angle_beta   90.00
_cell.angle_gamma   90.00
#
_symmetry.space_group_name_H-M   'P 1'
#
loop_
_entity.id
_entity.type
_entity.pdbx_description
1 polymer ?
#
loop_
_entity_poly.entity_id
_entity_poly.type
_entity_poly.pdbx_seq_one_letter_code
_entity_poly.pdbx_strand_id
1 'polypeptide(L)'
;GDEAEVRDAVEEAVEAAQVALLGDVHTHRFDPQGVSAMAIIAESHISVHTWPEYGYAAVDVYTCGDDARPERALEVFKRHFSPERMEVHEIKRGILV
;
A
#
# COMPACT_ATOMS: atom_id res chain seq x y z
N GLY A 1 -12.04 -1.03 -4.21
CA GLY A 1 -12.75 -1.73 -3.15
C GLY A 1 -13.52 -0.81 -2.26
N ASP A 2 -14.37 -1.40 -1.42
CA ASP A 2 -14.88 -0.72 -0.24
C ASP A 2 -13.77 -0.58 0.83
N GLU A 3 -14.09 0.05 1.96
CA GLU A 3 -13.10 0.34 3.01
C GLU A 3 -12.48 -0.90 3.64
N ALA A 4 -13.21 -2.00 3.74
CA ALA A 4 -12.72 -3.24 4.32
C ALA A 4 -11.73 -3.94 3.37
N GLU A 5 -12.06 -4.01 2.08
CA GLU A 5 -11.17 -4.59 1.07
C GLU A 5 -9.83 -3.84 1.00
N VAL A 6 -9.84 -2.51 1.09
CA VAL A 6 -8.61 -1.71 1.07
C VAL A 6 -7.79 -1.92 2.36
N ARG A 7 -8.44 -2.07 3.52
CA ARG A 7 -7.76 -2.40 4.78
C ARG A 7 -7.07 -3.76 4.67
N ASP A 8 -7.80 -4.79 4.27
CA ASP A 8 -7.30 -6.16 4.14
C ASP A 8 -6.11 -6.22 3.17
N ALA A 9 -6.19 -5.48 2.04
CA ALA A 9 -5.09 -5.39 1.09
C ALA A 9 -3.83 -4.77 1.70
N VAL A 10 -3.97 -3.74 2.55
CA VAL A 10 -2.82 -3.09 3.22
C VAL A 10 -2.25 -3.99 4.32
N GLU A 11 -3.08 -4.63 5.14
CA GLU A 11 -2.63 -5.56 6.18
C GLU A 11 -1.86 -6.74 5.57
N GLU A 12 -2.40 -7.35 4.51
CA GLU A 12 -1.71 -8.43 3.82
C GLU A 12 -0.43 -7.95 3.10
N ALA A 13 -0.41 -6.72 2.57
CA ALA A 13 0.78 -6.16 1.94
C ALA A 13 1.92 -5.96 2.95
N VAL A 14 1.62 -5.52 4.18
CA VAL A 14 2.59 -5.40 5.27
C VAL A 14 3.21 -6.77 5.59
N GLU A 15 2.38 -7.80 5.76
CA GLU A 15 2.87 -9.16 6.03
C GLU A 15 3.74 -9.70 4.90
N ALA A 16 3.27 -9.54 3.65
CA ALA A 16 3.97 -10.01 2.46
C ALA A 16 5.32 -9.30 2.26
N ALA A 17 5.41 -8.01 2.59
CA ALA A 17 6.63 -7.23 2.50
C ALA A 17 7.64 -7.49 3.61
N GLN A 18 7.32 -8.36 4.58
CA GLN A 18 8.19 -8.71 5.71
C GLN A 18 8.59 -7.49 6.56
N VAL A 19 7.65 -6.57 6.74
CA VAL A 19 7.84 -5.34 7.53
C VAL A 19 6.94 -5.35 8.76
N ALA A 20 7.37 -4.69 9.83
CA ALA A 20 6.63 -4.64 11.09
C ALA A 20 5.61 -3.50 11.08
N LEU A 21 4.32 -3.81 11.23
CA LEU A 21 3.27 -2.82 11.50
C LEU A 21 3.44 -2.19 12.87
N LEU A 22 3.31 -0.87 12.94
CA LEU A 22 3.28 -0.09 14.18
C LEU A 22 1.86 0.41 14.43
N GLY A 23 1.09 -0.35 15.21
CA GLY A 23 -0.31 -0.04 15.51
C GLY A 23 -1.27 -0.74 14.54
N ASP A 24 -2.31 -0.02 14.11
CA ASP A 24 -3.35 -0.52 13.21
C ASP A 24 -3.27 0.18 11.84
N VAL A 25 -3.84 -0.44 10.82
CA VAL A 25 -4.09 0.25 9.55
C VAL A 25 -5.20 1.28 9.75
N HIS A 26 -4.91 2.55 9.46
CA HIS A 26 -5.92 3.61 9.49
C HIS A 26 -6.57 3.73 8.13
N THR A 27 -7.90 3.74 8.10
CA THR A 27 -8.69 3.97 6.88
C THR A 27 -9.63 5.16 7.05
N HIS A 28 -9.95 5.79 5.93
CA HIS A 28 -11.00 6.78 5.82
C HIS A 28 -11.73 6.60 4.50
N ARG A 29 -13.02 6.26 4.57
CA ARG A 29 -13.93 6.27 3.42
C ARG A 29 -14.49 7.68 3.19
N PHE A 30 -14.41 8.13 1.95
CA PHE A 30 -15.00 9.39 1.51
C PHE A 30 -16.45 9.19 1.02
N ASP A 31 -17.22 10.29 1.04
CA ASP A 31 -18.55 10.37 0.44
C ASP A 31 -18.47 11.16 -0.88
N PRO A 32 -19.02 10.65 -2.00
CA PRO A 32 -19.82 9.41 -2.10
C PRO A 32 -19.00 8.11 -2.15
N GLN A 33 -17.71 8.17 -2.49
CA GLN A 33 -16.85 7.00 -2.68
C GLN A 33 -15.36 7.35 -2.57
N GLY A 34 -14.51 6.32 -2.58
CA GLY A 34 -13.06 6.45 -2.41
C GLY A 34 -12.62 6.14 -0.99
N VAL A 35 -11.40 5.67 -0.84
CA VAL A 35 -10.79 5.26 0.42
C VAL A 35 -9.33 5.69 0.45
N SER A 36 -8.92 6.30 1.54
CA SER A 36 -7.51 6.45 1.92
C SER A 36 -7.18 5.46 3.02
N ALA A 37 -6.07 4.75 2.90
CA ALA A 37 -5.55 3.84 3.92
C ALA A 37 -4.06 4.09 4.16
N MET A 38 -3.60 3.94 5.39
CA MET A 38 -2.20 4.09 5.77
C MET A 38 -1.80 3.12 6.88
N ALA A 39 -0.71 2.41 6.64
CA ALA A 39 0.01 1.61 7.62
C ALA A 39 1.33 2.31 7.96
N ILE A 40 1.53 2.63 9.22
CA ILE A 40 2.85 3.02 9.72
C ILE A 40 3.62 1.74 10.01
N ILE A 41 4.78 1.60 9.39
CA ILE A 41 5.68 0.47 9.63
C ILE A 41 7.00 0.97 10.20
N ALA A 42 7.84 0.08 10.71
CA ALA A 42 9.15 0.45 11.22
C ALA A 42 9.91 1.32 10.18
N GLU A 43 10.15 2.59 10.55
CA GLU A 43 10.94 3.58 9.81
C GLU A 43 10.37 4.03 8.43
N SER A 44 9.13 3.68 8.09
CA SER A 44 8.55 3.98 6.77
C SER A 44 7.01 3.83 6.74
N HIS A 45 6.37 3.56 5.58
CA HIS A 45 4.92 3.45 5.47
C HIS A 45 4.44 2.70 4.21
N ILE A 46 3.21 2.19 4.28
CA ILE A 46 2.42 1.78 3.10
C ILE A 46 1.14 2.64 3.07
N SER A 47 0.84 3.25 1.93
CA SER A 47 -0.41 4.01 1.75
C SER A 47 -1.13 3.67 0.45
N VAL A 48 -2.46 3.76 0.50
CA VAL A 48 -3.35 3.52 -0.64
C VAL A 48 -4.38 4.63 -0.70
N HIS A 49 -4.60 5.17 -1.89
CA HIS A 49 -5.66 6.13 -2.19
C HIS A 49 -6.44 5.67 -3.42
N THR A 50 -7.76 5.56 -3.33
CA THR A 50 -8.60 5.04 -4.41
C THR A 50 -9.57 6.09 -4.96
N TRP A 51 -9.77 6.05 -6.28
CA TRP A 51 -10.76 6.83 -7.03
C TRP A 51 -11.60 5.88 -7.89
N PRO A 52 -12.68 5.29 -7.33
CA PRO A 52 -13.51 4.33 -8.04
C PRO A 52 -14.12 4.86 -9.35
N GLU A 53 -14.42 6.16 -9.44
CA GLU A 53 -14.94 6.82 -10.65
C GLU A 53 -14.00 6.72 -11.86
N TYR A 54 -12.71 6.49 -11.61
CA TYR A 54 -11.68 6.33 -12.63
C TYR A 54 -11.14 4.90 -12.71
N GLY A 55 -11.60 3.99 -11.85
CA GLY A 55 -10.99 2.68 -11.68
C GLY A 55 -9.51 2.76 -11.30
N TYR A 56 -9.13 3.78 -10.52
CA TYR A 56 -7.73 4.11 -10.23
C TYR A 56 -7.41 3.96 -8.74
N ALA A 57 -6.18 3.51 -8.45
CA ALA A 57 -5.59 3.54 -7.13
C ALA A 57 -4.14 4.03 -7.22
N ALA A 58 -3.77 4.95 -6.33
CA ALA A 58 -2.38 5.31 -6.07
C ALA A 58 -1.91 4.53 -4.84
N VAL A 59 -0.74 3.91 -4.94
CA VAL A 59 -0.16 3.08 -3.89
C VAL A 59 1.30 3.47 -3.69
N ASP A 60 1.67 3.73 -2.44
CA ASP A 60 3.07 3.91 -2.03
C ASP A 60 3.48 2.74 -1.13
N VAL A 61 4.54 2.03 -1.52
CA VAL A 61 5.19 1.02 -0.70
C VAL A 61 6.60 1.52 -0.40
N TYR A 62 6.74 2.16 0.76
CA TYR A 62 8.03 2.65 1.23
C TYR A 62 8.48 1.77 2.38
N THR A 63 9.58 1.03 2.20
CA THR A 63 10.17 0.16 3.21
C THR A 63 11.62 0.55 3.52
N CYS A 64 12.13 0.08 4.65
CA CYS A 64 13.54 0.18 5.05
C CYS A 64 14.10 -1.22 5.36
N GLY A 65 15.42 -1.39 5.25
CA GLY A 65 16.14 -2.64 5.55
C GLY A 65 16.26 -3.62 4.38
N ASP A 66 17.33 -4.42 4.39
CA ASP A 66 17.67 -5.38 3.32
C ASP A 66 16.73 -6.60 3.27
N ASP A 67 16.04 -6.88 4.36
CA ASP A 67 15.10 -7.99 4.47
C ASP A 67 13.69 -7.64 3.98
N ALA A 68 13.40 -6.35 3.73
CA ALA A 68 12.11 -5.94 3.19
C ALA A 68 11.89 -6.46 1.77
N ARG A 69 10.64 -6.74 1.42
CA ARG A 69 10.20 -7.27 0.13
C ARG A 69 9.08 -6.41 -0.47
N PRO A 70 9.32 -5.14 -0.83
CA PRO A 70 8.28 -4.24 -1.35
C PRO A 70 7.58 -4.78 -2.60
N GLU A 71 8.26 -5.57 -3.42
CA GLU A 71 7.69 -6.27 -4.58
C GLU A 71 6.58 -7.26 -4.19
N ARG A 72 6.63 -7.85 -3.00
CA ARG A 72 5.60 -8.77 -2.51
C ARG A 72 4.33 -8.02 -2.10
N ALA A 73 4.46 -6.82 -1.52
CA ALA A 73 3.32 -5.93 -1.29
C ALA A 73 2.64 -5.54 -2.61
N LEU A 74 3.43 -5.24 -3.66
CA LEU A 74 2.88 -4.92 -4.98
C LEU A 74 2.07 -6.08 -5.58
N GLU A 75 2.51 -7.33 -5.41
CA GLU A 75 1.73 -8.51 -5.84
C GLU A 75 0.41 -8.67 -5.06
N VAL A 76 0.39 -8.32 -3.77
CA VAL A 76 -0.85 -8.28 -2.97
C VAL A 76 -1.81 -7.26 -3.56
N PHE A 77 -1.37 -6.02 -3.80
CA PHE A 77 -2.23 -4.98 -4.38
C PHE A 77 -2.72 -5.34 -5.78
N LYS A 78 -1.86 -5.97 -6.59
CA LYS A 78 -2.26 -6.45 -7.92
C LYS A 78 -3.35 -7.51 -7.84
N ARG A 79 -3.30 -8.43 -6.87
CA ARG A 79 -4.34 -9.45 -6.68
C ARG A 79 -5.65 -8.84 -6.17
N HIS A 80 -5.60 -7.99 -5.15
CA HIS A 80 -6.78 -7.35 -4.57
C HIS A 80 -7.48 -6.43 -5.58
N PHE A 81 -6.73 -5.55 -6.25
CA PHE A 81 -7.31 -4.54 -7.14
C PHE A 81 -7.46 -5.01 -8.59
N SER A 82 -6.82 -6.11 -8.98
CA SER A 82 -6.86 -6.69 -10.33
C SER A 82 -6.79 -5.64 -11.46
N PRO A 83 -5.79 -4.73 -11.46
CA PRO A 83 -5.74 -3.64 -12.41
C PRO A 83 -5.43 -4.16 -13.82
N GLU A 84 -6.08 -3.59 -14.84
CA GLU A 84 -5.74 -3.86 -16.25
C GLU A 84 -4.33 -3.36 -16.61
N ARG A 85 -3.89 -2.27 -15.96
CA ARG A 85 -2.57 -1.68 -16.12
C ARG A 85 -2.00 -1.27 -14.76
N MET A 86 -0.74 -1.60 -14.54
CA MET A 86 0.02 -1.19 -13.36
C MET A 86 1.32 -0.52 -13.81
N GLU A 87 1.62 0.64 -13.25
CA GLU A 87 2.85 1.37 -13.49
C GLU A 87 3.57 1.58 -12.16
N VAL A 88 4.84 1.18 -12.09
CA VAL A 88 5.62 1.16 -10.85
C VAL A 88 6.89 1.96 -11.06
N HIS A 89 7.15 2.90 -10.16
CA HIS A 89 8.37 3.69 -10.12
C HIS A 89 9.10 3.40 -8.81
N GLU A 90 10.29 2.83 -8.88
CA GLU A 90 11.12 2.57 -7.71
C GLU A 90 12.07 3.76 -7.46
N ILE A 91 12.08 4.25 -6.22
CA ILE A 91 12.96 5.34 -5.80
C ILE A 91 13.80 4.87 -4.63
N LYS A 92 15.12 4.79 -4.82
CA LYS A 92 16.07 4.55 -3.72
C LYS A 92 16.18 5.80 -2.87
N ARG A 93 15.93 5.65 -1.56
CA ARG A 93 15.97 6.72 -0.57
C ARG A 93 17.19 6.55 0.35
N GLY A 94 17.72 7.65 0.89
CA GLY A 94 18.81 7.59 1.88
C GLY A 94 20.17 7.15 1.32
N ILE A 95 20.49 7.49 0.06
CA ILE A 95 21.80 7.20 -0.53
C ILE A 95 22.87 8.06 0.17
N LEU A 96 23.67 7.43 1.03
CA LEU A 96 24.82 8.07 1.68
C LEU A 96 26.02 8.05 0.71
N VAL A 97 26.69 9.19 0.60
CA VAL A 97 27.90 9.40 -0.20
C VAL A 97 29.15 9.38 0.68
#